data_AF-E1SMP9-F1
#
_entry.id   AF-E1SMP9-F1
#
_cell.length_a   1.000
_cell.length_b   1.000
_cell.length_c   1.000
_cell.angle_alpha   90.00
_cell.angle_beta   90.00
_cell.angle_gamma   90.00
#
_symmetry.space_group_name_H-M   'P 1'
#
loop_
_entity.id
_entity.type
_entity.pdbx_description
1 polymer ?
#
loop_
_entity_poly.entity_id
_entity_poly.type
_entity_poly.pdbx_seq_one_letter_code
_entity_poly.pdbx_strand_id
1 'polypeptide(L)' 'MKKILGGLAALMLLMGCGGPDATWVHPTKDGQGFLQDRDNCNRRLDASAAGYNDRFAECMNQRGWVLESH' A
#
# COMPACT_ATOMS: atom_id res chain seq x y z
N MET A 1 37.70 -21.98 10.14
CA MET A 1 37.33 -22.58 8.84
C MET A 1 35.82 -22.82 8.88
N LYS A 2 34.94 -22.31 8.00
CA LYS A 2 34.87 -22.56 6.56
C LYS A 2 33.67 -21.74 5.99
N LYS A 3 33.98 -20.85 5.03
CA LYS A 3 33.23 -20.52 3.79
C LYS A 3 31.95 -19.66 3.82
N ILE A 4 32.19 -18.42 3.37
CA ILE A 4 31.38 -17.56 2.49
C ILE A 4 30.77 -18.35 1.31
N LEU A 5 29.62 -17.90 0.79
CA LEU A 5 28.96 -18.12 -0.53
C LEU A 5 27.48 -18.48 -0.27
N GLY A 6 26.47 -17.81 -0.79
CA GLY A 6 26.34 -16.81 -1.85
C GLY A 6 24.84 -16.73 -2.19
N GLY A 7 24.41 -15.67 -2.86
CA GLY A 7 23.04 -15.58 -3.37
C GLY A 7 22.49 -14.18 -3.37
N LEU A 8 23.09 -13.29 -4.18
CA LEU A 8 22.44 -12.08 -4.67
C LEU A 8 21.22 -12.51 -5.49
N ALA A 9 20.08 -12.64 -4.82
CA ALA A 9 18.78 -12.68 -5.47
C ALA A 9 18.49 -11.28 -5.98
N ALA A 10 18.97 -10.98 -7.18
CA ALA A 10 18.60 -9.80 -7.94
C ALA A 10 17.13 -9.92 -8.33
N LEU A 11 16.24 -9.50 -7.43
CA LEU A 11 14.87 -9.12 -7.76
C LEU A 11 14.96 -7.89 -8.67
N MET A 12 15.02 -8.10 -9.98
CA MET A 12 14.60 -7.08 -10.94
C MET A 12 13.08 -6.92 -10.81
N LEU A 13 12.68 -6.15 -9.80
CA LEU A 13 11.34 -5.63 -9.63
C LEU A 13 11.01 -4.76 -10.83
N LEU A 14 10.19 -5.33 -11.71
CA LEU A 14 8.98 -4.70 -12.21
C LEU A 14 9.14 -3.20 -12.49
N MET A 15 9.50 -2.87 -13.73
CA MET A 15 9.13 -1.58 -14.33
C MET A 15 7.59 -1.50 -14.33
N GLY A 16 7.03 -1.03 -13.22
CA GLY A 16 5.63 -0.62 -13.13
C GLY A 16 5.44 0.66 -13.95
N CYS A 17 4.39 0.66 -14.77
CA CYS A 17 3.99 1.77 -15.61
C CYS A 17 4.03 3.11 -14.87
N GLY A 18 4.75 4.09 -15.43
CA GLY A 18 4.97 5.43 -14.89
C GLY A 18 3.70 6.29 -14.83
N GLY A 19 2.95 6.12 -13.75
CA GLY A 19 2.12 7.17 -13.17
C GLY A 19 2.80 7.70 -11.90
N PRO A 20 2.45 8.90 -11.41
CA PRO A 20 2.89 9.35 -10.10
C PRO A 20 2.52 8.29 -9.06
N ASP A 21 3.50 7.82 -8.29
CA ASP A 21 3.29 6.81 -7.24
C ASP A 21 2.42 7.42 -6.14
N ALA A 22 1.10 7.22 -6.25
CA ALA A 22 0.16 7.69 -5.25
C ALA A 22 0.42 6.92 -3.94
N THR A 23 0.87 7.63 -2.91
CA THR A 23 1.32 7.06 -1.64
C THR A 23 0.38 7.48 -0.52
N TRP A 24 -0.03 6.51 0.29
CA TRP A 24 -0.82 6.78 1.49
C TRP A 24 0.11 7.19 2.63
N VAL A 25 -0.12 8.38 3.19
CA VAL A 25 0.64 8.91 4.32
C VAL A 25 -0.25 9.06 5.56
N HIS A 26 0.33 8.89 6.74
CA HIS A 26 -0.33 9.12 8.02
C HIS A 26 0.66 9.77 8.99
N PRO A 27 0.27 10.78 9.78
CA PRO A 27 1.20 11.53 10.63
C PRO A 27 1.86 10.70 11.73
N THR A 28 1.21 9.61 12.17
CA THR A 28 1.63 8.82 13.34
C THR A 28 1.63 7.30 13.15
N LYS A 29 1.18 6.79 12.00
CA LYS A 29 1.07 5.34 11.75
C LYS A 29 2.08 4.94 10.68
N ASP A 30 2.63 3.76 10.83
CA ASP A 30 3.60 3.18 9.90
C ASP A 30 2.92 2.24 8.89
N GLY A 31 3.74 1.51 8.12
CA GLY A 31 3.25 0.53 7.17
C GLY A 31 2.41 -0.61 7.78
N GLN A 32 2.63 -1.00 9.04
CA GLN A 32 1.79 -2.01 9.69
C GLN A 32 0.40 -1.44 10.01
N GLY A 33 0.35 -0.19 10.48
CA GLY A 33 -0.91 0.55 10.64
C GLY A 33 -1.67 0.67 9.32
N PHE A 34 -0.97 0.93 8.21
CA PHE A 34 -1.57 1.00 6.87
C PHE A 34 -2.24 -0.32 6.49
N LEU A 35 -1.53 -1.45 6.62
CA LEU A 35 -2.04 -2.77 6.25
C LEU A 35 -3.30 -3.13 7.06
N GLN A 36 -3.29 -2.85 8.37
CA GLN A 36 -4.44 -3.10 9.23
C GLN A 36 -5.66 -2.27 8.80
N ASP A 37 -5.48 -0.97 8.58
CA ASP A 37 -6.57 -0.07 8.21
C ASP A 37 -7.11 -0.36 6.80
N ARG A 38 -6.21 -0.63 5.85
CA ARG A 38 -6.53 -1.11 4.50
C ARG A 38 -7.40 -2.37 4.55
N ASP A 39 -6.98 -3.37 5.30
CA ASP A 39 -7.70 -4.64 5.39
C ASP A 39 -9.07 -4.45 6.05
N ASN A 40 -9.17 -3.57 7.05
CA ASN A 40 -10.45 -3.21 7.66
C ASN A 40 -11.39 -2.50 6.67
N CYS A 41 -10.86 -1.65 5.79
CA CYS A 41 -11.64 -1.02 4.72
C CYS A 41 -12.09 -2.06 3.67
N ASN A 42 -11.17 -2.92 3.23
CA ASN A 42 -11.46 -3.97 2.24
C ASN A 42 -12.52 -4.97 2.72
N ARG A 43 -12.55 -5.32 4.01
CA ARG A 43 -13.59 -6.22 4.55
C ARG A 43 -14.98 -5.59 4.58
N ARG A 44 -15.06 -4.26 4.62
CA ARG A 44 -16.33 -3.52 4.69
C ARG A 44 -16.88 -3.16 3.33
N LEU A 45 -16.02 -3.07 2.33
CA LEU A 45 -16.37 -2.61 0.99
C LEU A 45 -16.35 -3.78 0.02
N ASP A 46 -17.39 -3.89 -0.81
CA ASP A 46 -17.35 -4.79 -1.94
C ASP A 46 -16.43 -4.22 -3.03
N ALA A 47 -15.30 -4.88 -3.26
CA ALA A 47 -14.31 -4.52 -4.28
C ALA A 47 -14.84 -4.63 -5.72
N SER A 48 -15.93 -5.37 -5.91
CA SER A 48 -16.54 -5.58 -7.23
C SER A 48 -17.56 -4.49 -7.58
N ALA A 49 -17.99 -3.70 -6.59
CA ALA A 49 -19.01 -2.69 -6.76
C ALA A 49 -18.45 -1.40 -7.37
N ALA A 50 -19.25 -0.75 -8.22
CA ALA A 50 -18.90 0.55 -8.82
C ALA A 50 -18.55 1.59 -7.74
N GLY A 51 -17.60 2.47 -8.03
CA GLY A 51 -17.13 3.48 -7.07
C GLY A 51 -16.41 2.89 -5.85
N TYR A 52 -15.83 1.70 -5.98
CA TYR A 52 -15.03 1.11 -4.91
C TYR A 52 -13.86 2.01 -4.49
N ASN A 53 -13.11 2.55 -5.46
CA ASN A 53 -11.92 3.37 -5.18
C ASN A 53 -12.28 4.63 -4.36
N ASP A 54 -13.38 5.31 -4.69
CA ASP A 54 -13.82 6.50 -3.96
C ASP A 54 -14.23 6.17 -2.53
N ARG A 55 -15.00 5.09 -2.35
CA ARG A 55 -15.41 4.61 -1.02
C ARG A 55 -14.23 4.10 -0.20
N PHE A 56 -13.26 3.46 -0.85
CA PHE A 56 -12.03 3.03 -0.21
C PHE A 56 -11.21 4.23 0.25
N ALA A 57 -11.07 5.25 -0.60
CA ALA A 57 -10.38 6.47 -0.25
C ALA A 57 -11.07 7.21 0.90
N GLU A 58 -12.40 7.30 0.90
CA GLU A 58 -13.18 7.85 2.01
C GLU A 58 -12.93 7.08 3.32
N CYS A 59 -12.94 5.75 3.24
CA CYS A 59 -12.70 4.87 4.39
C CYS A 59 -11.29 5.04 4.98
N MET A 60 -10.29 5.24 4.13
CA MET A 60 -8.90 5.53 4.53
C MET A 60 -8.76 6.93 5.11
N ASN A 61 -9.40 7.94 4.51
CA ASN A 61 -9.45 9.32 5.00
C ASN A 61 -10.06 9.39 6.41
N GLN A 62 -11.15 8.66 6.67
CA GLN A 62 -11.76 8.57 8.01
C GLN A 62 -10.81 7.99 9.08
N ARG A 63 -9.77 7.26 8.66
CA ARG A 63 -8.74 6.68 9.53
C ARG A 63 -7.48 7.53 9.65
N GLY A 64 -7.47 8.71 9.04
CA GLY A 64 -6.37 9.68 9.08
C GLY A 64 -5.33 9.51 7.98
N TRP A 65 -5.55 8.61 7.01
CA TRP A 65 -4.65 8.43 5.88
C TRP A 65 -4.96 9.46 4.79
N VAL A 66 -3.93 10.03 4.18
CA VAL A 66 -4.05 10.98 3.07
C VAL A 66 -3.37 10.37 1.85
N LEU A 67 -4.02 10.44 0.68
CA LEU A 67 -3.42 10.01 -0.57
C LEU A 67 -2.64 11.17 -1.18
N GLU A 68 -1.31 11.09 -1.17
CA GLU A 68 -0.43 12.05 -1.81
C GLU A 68 -0.02 11.52 -3.19
N SER A 69 0.01 12.41 -4.19
CA SER A 69 0.52 12.12 -5.53
C SER A 69 1.86 12.83 -5.68
N HIS A 70 2.92 12.09 -6.02
CA HIS A 70 4.29 12.60 -6.14
C HIS A 70 4.79 12.55 -7.59
#